data_AF-A0A968WTE7-F1
#
_entry.id   AF-A0A968WTE7-F1
#
_cell.length_a   1.000
_cell.length_b   1.000
_cell.length_c   1.000
_cell.angle_alpha   90.00
_cell.angle_beta   90.00
_cell.angle_gamma   90.00
#
_symmetry.space_group_name_H-M   'P 1'
#
loop_
_entity.id
_entity.type
_entity.pdbx_description
1 polymer ?
#
loop_
_entity_poly.entity_id
_entity_poly.type
_entity_poly.pdbx_seq_one_letter_code
_entity_poly.pdbx_strand_id
1 'polypeptide(L)'
;MSKGGLPMVGMLAVPVLALSISPVVAAALLLPIYVLSDMFGLWMYRREFDRRNLTILIPATTIGILLGWATASITSERLVTLIVAVIGLSYFADALYKRYRSAPAVAKPADVPRGMFWGTIAGFTSFVSHAGAPPYQMYVLPQKLDKLIYAGTTTILFTVVNAVKLVPVTS
;
A
#
# COMPACT_ATOMS: atom_id res chain seq x y z
N MET A 1 7.16 -22.30 -8.84
CA MET A 1 7.21 -21.95 -10.27
C MET A 1 6.33 -20.72 -10.53
N SER A 2 6.74 -19.90 -11.50
CA SER A 2 6.36 -18.51 -11.75
C SER A 2 4.85 -18.22 -11.83
N LYS A 3 4.33 -17.40 -10.91
CA LYS A 3 3.10 -16.60 -11.11
C LYS A 3 3.26 -15.20 -10.51
N GLY A 4 4.43 -14.59 -10.75
CA GLY A 4 4.72 -13.18 -10.44
C GLY A 4 4.56 -12.22 -11.62
N GLY A 5 4.20 -12.75 -12.80
CA GLY A 5 4.11 -11.96 -14.04
C GLY A 5 2.91 -11.02 -14.08
N LEU A 6 1.73 -11.45 -13.63
CA LEU A 6 0.50 -10.64 -13.68
C LEU A 6 0.56 -9.34 -12.86
N PRO A 7 1.08 -9.34 -11.61
CA PRO A 7 1.26 -8.10 -10.85
C PRO A 7 2.32 -7.16 -11.45
N MET A 8 3.39 -7.72 -12.04
CA MET A 8 4.47 -6.94 -12.68
C MET A 8 4.04 -6.32 -14.00
N VAL A 9 3.20 -7.01 -14.79
CA VAL A 9 2.67 -6.48 -16.04
C VAL A 9 1.78 -5.26 -15.78
N GLY A 10 0.96 -5.27 -14.71
CA GLY A 10 0.18 -4.10 -14.31
C GLY A 10 1.04 -2.90 -13.87
N MET A 11 2.11 -3.15 -13.10
CA MET A 11 3.04 -2.09 -12.64
C MET A 11 3.84 -1.43 -13.78
N LEU A 12 4.19 -2.20 -14.82
CA LEU A 12 4.96 -1.70 -15.96
C LEU A 12 4.08 -1.23 -17.14
N ALA A 13 2.80 -1.63 -17.20
CA ALA A 13 1.89 -1.25 -18.28
C ALA A 13 1.66 0.26 -18.34
N VAL A 14 1.48 0.93 -17.19
CA VAL A 14 1.18 2.37 -17.15
C VAL A 14 2.37 3.23 -17.62
N PRO A 15 3.61 3.02 -17.14
CA PRO A 15 4.78 3.74 -17.67
C PRO A 15 5.04 3.50 -19.16
N VAL A 16 4.79 2.28 -19.66
CA VAL A 16 5.04 1.92 -21.07
C VAL A 16 3.97 2.50 -22.00
N LEU A 17 2.70 2.49 -21.59
CA LEU A 17 1.60 3.10 -22.37
C LEU A 17 1.69 4.63 -22.42
N ALA A 18 2.22 5.26 -21.37
CA ALA A 18 2.45 6.71 -21.33
C ALA A 18 3.50 7.19 -22.36
N LEU A 19 4.32 6.29 -22.92
CA LEU A 19 5.28 6.62 -23.98
C LEU A 19 4.67 6.65 -25.38
N SER A 20 3.45 6.14 -25.57
CA SER A 20 2.87 5.88 -26.90
C SER A 20 1.50 6.52 -27.14
N ILE A 21 0.75 6.86 -26.08
CA ILE A 21 -0.57 7.48 -26.18
C ILE A 21 -0.63 8.67 -25.20
N SER A 22 -1.40 9.71 -25.57
CA SER A 22 -1.80 10.77 -24.65
C SER A 22 -2.32 10.16 -23.33
N PRO A 23 -1.69 10.46 -22.18
CA PRO A 23 -2.06 9.89 -20.88
C PRO A 23 -3.55 10.03 -20.55
N VAL A 24 -4.19 11.07 -21.06
CA VAL A 24 -5.61 11.38 -20.85
C VAL A 24 -6.52 10.39 -21.55
N VAL A 25 -6.20 9.99 -22.79
CA VAL A 25 -7.03 9.04 -23.57
C VAL A 25 -6.87 7.63 -23.02
N ALA A 26 -5.64 7.24 -22.65
CA ALA A 26 -5.38 5.96 -22.01
C ALA A 26 -6.11 5.85 -20.65
N ALA A 27 -6.07 6.92 -19.84
CA ALA A 27 -6.81 6.97 -18.58
C ALA A 27 -8.32 6.85 -18.78
N ALA A 28 -8.90 7.54 -19.78
CA ALA A 28 -10.33 7.48 -20.07
C ALA A 28 -10.81 6.08 -20.51
N LEU A 29 -10.00 5.36 -21.29
CA LEU A 29 -10.34 4.00 -21.75
C LEU A 29 -10.19 2.95 -20.65
N LEU A 30 -9.21 3.11 -19.76
CA LEU A 30 -8.93 2.16 -18.69
C LEU A 30 -9.83 2.37 -17.45
N LEU A 31 -10.39 3.58 -17.27
CA LEU A 31 -11.23 3.95 -16.13
C LEU A 31 -12.40 2.97 -15.88
N PRO A 32 -13.21 2.58 -16.88
CA PRO A 32 -14.31 1.63 -16.66
C PRO A 32 -13.81 0.23 -16.25
N ILE A 33 -12.68 -0.20 -16.80
CA ILE A 33 -12.05 -1.50 -16.49
C ILE A 33 -11.49 -1.48 -15.07
N TYR A 34 -10.91 -0.37 -14.64
CA TYR A 34 -10.42 -0.19 -13.27
C TYR A 34 -11.56 -0.15 -12.26
N VAL A 35 -12.64 0.59 -12.53
CA VAL A 35 -13.82 0.63 -11.65
C VAL A 35 -14.45 -0.76 -11.51
N LEU A 36 -14.63 -1.49 -12.61
CA LEU A 36 -15.14 -2.86 -12.56
C LEU A 36 -14.19 -3.81 -11.84
N SER A 37 -12.87 -3.67 -12.04
CA SER A 37 -11.86 -4.46 -11.35
C SER A 37 -11.83 -4.18 -9.85
N ASP A 38 -11.98 -2.92 -9.44
CA ASP A 38 -12.05 -2.52 -8.04
C ASP A 38 -13.34 -3.04 -7.39
N MET A 39 -14.48 -2.96 -8.08
CA MET A 39 -15.76 -3.50 -7.62
C MET A 39 -15.73 -5.04 -7.50
N PHE A 40 -15.19 -5.74 -8.50
CA PHE A 40 -15.01 -7.19 -8.44
C PHE A 40 -14.02 -7.59 -7.37
N GLY A 41 -12.91 -6.87 -7.22
CA GLY A 41 -11.92 -7.09 -6.16
C GLY A 41 -12.56 -6.93 -4.78
N LEU A 42 -13.33 -5.86 -4.56
CA LEU A 42 -14.04 -5.66 -3.30
C LEU A 42 -15.04 -6.79 -3.04
N TRP A 43 -15.84 -7.17 -4.05
CA TRP A 43 -16.86 -8.21 -3.89
C TRP A 43 -16.25 -9.60 -3.68
N MET A 44 -15.17 -9.92 -4.38
CA MET A 44 -14.46 -11.20 -4.31
C MET A 44 -13.69 -11.36 -3.00
N TYR A 45 -13.08 -10.28 -2.51
CA TYR A 45 -12.23 -10.32 -1.31
C TYR A 45 -12.93 -9.86 -0.02
N ARG A 46 -14.20 -9.45 -0.05
CA ARG A 46 -14.93 -8.97 1.16
C ARG A 46 -14.99 -9.97 2.32
N ARG A 47 -14.75 -11.26 2.06
CA ARG A 47 -14.70 -12.32 3.08
C ARG A 47 -13.28 -12.80 3.39
N GLU A 48 -12.32 -12.43 2.55
CA GLU A 48 -10.92 -12.89 2.59
C GLU A 48 -10.03 -11.77 3.12
N PHE A 49 -10.04 -11.56 4.43
CA PHE A 49 -9.23 -10.51 5.06
C PHE A 49 -8.80 -10.90 6.47
N ASP A 50 -7.68 -10.33 6.91
CA ASP A 50 -7.16 -10.53 8.25
C ASP A 50 -7.71 -9.44 9.19
N ARG A 51 -8.66 -9.83 10.06
CA ARG A 51 -9.31 -8.93 11.02
C ARG A 51 -8.30 -8.24 11.92
N ARG A 52 -7.28 -8.97 12.39
CA ARG A 52 -6.28 -8.47 13.34
C ARG A 52 -5.47 -7.33 12.72
N ASN A 53 -4.97 -7.51 11.51
CA ASN A 53 -4.27 -6.47 10.77
C ASN A 53 -5.15 -5.23 10.60
N LEU A 54 -6.41 -5.38 10.19
CA LEU A 54 -7.32 -4.24 10.06
C LEU A 54 -7.55 -3.51 11.39
N THR A 55 -7.79 -4.22 12.48
CA THR A 55 -8.02 -3.60 13.80
C THR A 55 -6.80 -2.83 14.32
N ILE A 56 -5.59 -3.18 13.88
CA ILE A 56 -4.36 -2.47 14.25
C ILE A 56 -4.07 -1.32 13.28
N LEU A 57 -4.20 -1.58 11.97
CA LEU A 57 -3.77 -0.65 10.93
C LEU A 57 -4.77 0.48 10.69
N ILE A 58 -6.07 0.26 10.86
CA ILE A 58 -7.08 1.32 10.70
C ILE A 58 -6.81 2.48 11.68
N PRO A 59 -6.74 2.27 13.02
CA PRO A 59 -6.47 3.38 13.93
C PRO A 59 -5.08 4.00 13.69
N ALA A 60 -4.06 3.19 13.40
CA ALA A 60 -2.71 3.68 13.12
C ALA A 60 -2.65 4.57 11.87
N THR A 61 -3.26 4.14 10.77
CA THR A 61 -3.30 4.93 9.53
C THR A 61 -4.12 6.19 9.69
N THR A 62 -5.23 6.16 10.45
CA THR A 62 -5.98 7.38 10.80
C THR A 62 -5.11 8.37 11.58
N ILE A 63 -4.34 7.92 12.57
CA ILE A 63 -3.37 8.79 13.28
C ILE A 63 -2.36 9.38 12.30
N GLY A 64 -1.80 8.56 11.40
CA GLY A 64 -0.88 9.01 10.37
C GLY A 64 -1.46 10.08 9.45
N ILE A 65 -2.73 9.92 9.02
CA ILE A 65 -3.44 10.89 8.19
C ILE A 65 -3.63 12.21 8.95
N LEU A 66 -4.05 12.15 10.22
CA LEU A 66 -4.23 13.35 11.05
C LEU A 66 -2.90 14.11 11.25
N LEU A 67 -1.80 13.38 11.46
CA LEU A 67 -0.46 13.98 11.52
C LEU A 67 -0.07 14.61 10.17
N GLY A 68 -0.34 13.91 9.06
CA GLY A 68 -0.08 14.42 7.71
C GLY A 68 -0.87 15.69 7.42
N TRP A 69 -2.13 15.74 7.85
CA TRP A 69 -2.99 16.92 7.74
C TRP A 69 -2.47 18.08 8.61
N ALA A 70 -2.17 17.83 9.89
CA ALA A 70 -1.67 18.85 10.82
C ALA A 70 -0.30 19.42 10.41
N THR A 71 0.50 18.65 9.68
CA THR A 71 1.84 19.04 9.21
C THR A 71 1.88 19.37 7.72
N ALA A 72 0.73 19.40 7.04
CA ALA A 72 0.65 19.57 5.58
C ALA A 72 1.32 20.87 5.11
N SER A 73 1.23 21.95 5.90
CA SER A 73 1.80 23.27 5.58
C SER A 73 3.33 23.32 5.63
N ILE A 74 3.97 22.38 6.33
CA ILE A 74 5.43 22.35 6.55
C ILE A 74 6.10 21.11 5.95
N THR A 75 5.31 20.12 5.51
CA THR A 75 5.83 18.88 4.97
C THR A 75 6.10 19.02 3.48
N SER A 76 7.38 19.00 3.09
CA SER A 76 7.74 18.97 1.68
C SER A 76 7.54 17.58 1.08
N GLU A 77 7.07 17.52 -0.17
CA GLU A 77 6.95 16.28 -0.95
C GLU A 77 8.29 15.53 -1.06
N ARG A 78 9.41 16.27 -1.05
CA ARG A 78 10.78 15.71 -1.04
C ARG A 78 11.06 14.87 0.20
N LEU A 79 10.61 15.31 1.38
CA LEU A 79 10.79 14.56 2.62
C LEU A 79 10.07 13.21 2.54
N VAL A 80 8.85 13.21 2.03
CA VAL A 80 8.04 11.98 1.91
C VAL A 80 8.62 11.05 0.85
N THR A 81 9.08 11.61 -0.27
CA THR A 81 9.82 10.88 -1.30
C THR A 81 11.06 10.20 -0.72
N LEU A 82 11.82 10.90 0.13
CA LEU A 82 13.01 10.36 0.79
C LEU A 82 12.65 9.23 1.77
N ILE A 83 11.59 9.39 2.57
CA ILE A 83 11.08 8.32 3.47
C ILE A 83 10.77 7.06 2.65
N VAL A 84 10.03 7.21 1.55
CA VAL A 84 9.64 6.08 0.68
C VAL A 84 10.86 5.46 0.01
N ALA A 85 11.82 6.25 -0.46
CA ALA A 85 13.05 5.77 -1.05
C ALA A 85 13.90 4.96 -0.05
N VAL A 86 14.02 5.43 1.19
CA VAL A 86 14.72 4.70 2.26
C VAL A 86 14.03 3.37 2.57
N ILE A 87 12.69 3.36 2.64
CA ILE A 87 11.92 2.11 2.84
C ILE A 87 12.18 1.14 1.68
N GLY A 88 12.08 1.60 0.43
CA GLY A 88 12.35 0.78 -0.75
C GLY A 88 13.77 0.21 -0.76
N LEU A 89 14.77 1.02 -0.43
CA LEU A 89 16.16 0.59 -0.34
C LEU A 89 16.37 -0.45 0.77
N SER A 90 15.72 -0.26 1.93
CA SER A 90 15.75 -1.24 3.02
C SER A 90 15.15 -2.59 2.60
N TYR A 91 14.06 -2.58 1.82
CA TYR A 91 13.44 -3.78 1.27
C TYR A 91 14.37 -4.50 0.29
N PHE A 92 15.00 -3.75 -0.60
CA PHE A 92 15.95 -4.28 -1.56
C PHE A 92 17.16 -4.93 -0.86
N ALA A 93 17.71 -4.27 0.16
CA ALA A 93 18.79 -4.80 0.96
C ALA A 93 18.39 -6.10 1.71
N ASP A 94 17.21 -6.13 2.34
CA ASP A 94 16.70 -7.32 3.03
C ASP A 94 16.43 -8.49 2.05
N ALA A 95 15.90 -8.20 0.86
CA ALA A 95 15.68 -9.20 -0.19
C ALA A 95 17.00 -9.81 -0.69
N LEU A 96 18.02 -8.99 -0.94
CA LEU A 96 19.37 -9.46 -1.28
C LEU A 96 19.94 -10.32 -0.15
N TYR A 97 19.91 -9.82 1.08
CA TYR A 97 20.46 -10.52 2.23
C TYR A 97 19.82 -11.90 2.45
N LYS A 98 18.49 -12.01 2.34
CA LYS A 98 17.78 -13.29 2.45
C LYS A 98 18.08 -14.25 1.31
N ARG A 99 18.29 -13.74 0.08
CA ARG A 99 18.71 -14.55 -1.07
C ARG A 99 20.04 -15.27 -0.83
N TYR A 100 20.96 -14.64 -0.10
CA TYR A 100 22.27 -15.23 0.21
C TYR A 100 22.27 -16.13 1.44
N ARG A 101 21.27 -16.05 2.33
CA ARG A 101 21.36 -16.68 3.66
C ARG A 101 20.54 -17.96 3.86
N SER A 102 19.84 -18.47 2.84
CA SER A 102 19.05 -19.74 2.87
C SER A 102 18.27 -20.00 4.17
N ALA A 103 17.85 -18.94 4.86
CA ALA A 103 17.19 -19.06 6.15
C ALA A 103 15.71 -19.32 5.93
N PRO A 104 15.09 -20.30 6.62
CA PRO A 104 13.65 -20.50 6.55
C PRO A 104 12.97 -19.23 7.05
N ALA A 105 12.30 -18.51 6.15
CA ALA A 105 11.56 -17.33 6.54
C ALA A 105 10.35 -17.78 7.37
N VAL A 106 10.37 -17.55 8.68
CA VAL A 106 9.23 -17.78 9.57
C VAL A 106 8.24 -16.63 9.41
N ALA A 107 6.94 -16.94 9.33
CA ALA A 107 5.89 -15.92 9.31
C ALA A 107 5.93 -15.12 10.62
N LYS A 108 5.94 -13.79 10.52
CA LYS A 108 5.86 -12.91 11.70
C LYS A 108 4.40 -12.70 12.12
N PRO A 109 4.09 -12.62 13.42
CA PRO A 109 2.74 -12.31 13.86
C PRO A 109 2.36 -10.84 13.59
N ALA A 110 1.06 -10.55 13.50
CA ALA A 110 0.52 -9.19 13.49
C ALA A 110 0.64 -8.56 14.90
N ASP A 111 1.84 -8.06 15.24
CA ASP A 111 2.08 -7.40 16.52
C ASP A 111 1.64 -5.93 16.52
N VAL A 112 1.06 -5.48 17.64
CA VAL A 112 0.53 -4.11 17.78
C VAL A 112 1.63 -3.05 17.66
N PRO A 113 2.81 -3.17 18.31
CA PRO A 113 3.83 -2.12 18.26
C PRO A 113 4.31 -1.80 16.84
N ARG A 114 4.66 -2.83 16.05
CA ARG A 114 5.07 -2.61 14.65
C ARG A 114 3.90 -2.17 13.79
N GLY A 115 2.69 -2.67 14.04
CA GLY A 115 1.50 -2.28 13.28
C GLY A 115 1.14 -0.81 13.49
N MET A 116 1.25 -0.32 14.73
CA MET A 116 1.08 1.11 15.03
C MET A 116 2.14 1.96 14.37
N PHE A 117 3.42 1.58 14.46
CA PHE A 117 4.53 2.30 13.84
C PHE A 117 4.38 2.38 12.31
N TRP A 118 4.30 1.23 11.64
CA TRP A 118 4.23 1.17 10.18
C TRP A 118 2.88 1.66 9.64
N GLY A 119 1.79 1.43 10.36
CA GLY A 119 0.47 1.95 10.01
C GLY A 119 0.42 3.49 10.08
N THR A 120 1.06 4.10 11.09
CA THR A 120 1.15 5.56 11.17
C THR A 120 1.96 6.14 10.01
N ILE A 121 3.11 5.55 9.69
CA ILE A 121 3.91 5.98 8.52
C ILE A 121 3.11 5.76 7.23
N ALA A 122 2.39 4.65 7.09
CA ALA A 122 1.53 4.38 5.93
C ALA A 122 0.43 5.43 5.77
N GLY A 123 -0.25 5.81 6.86
CA GLY A 123 -1.26 6.86 6.85
C GLY A 123 -0.70 8.22 6.44
N PHE A 124 0.43 8.61 7.06
CA PHE A 124 1.12 9.87 6.78
C PHE A 124 1.57 9.99 5.32
N THR A 125 2.34 9.00 4.84
CA THR A 125 2.84 8.96 3.46
C THR A 125 1.71 8.87 2.43
N SER A 126 0.63 8.16 2.77
CA SER A 126 -0.60 8.09 1.95
C SER A 126 -1.29 9.45 1.84
N PHE A 127 -1.39 10.21 2.93
CA PHE A 127 -2.01 11.53 2.92
C PHE A 127 -1.17 12.54 2.11
N VAL A 128 0.13 12.62 2.37
CA VAL A 128 0.98 13.68 1.78
C VAL A 128 1.35 13.40 0.32
N SER A 129 1.54 12.14 -0.07
CA SER A 129 2.10 11.78 -1.40
C SER A 129 1.43 10.58 -2.07
N HIS A 130 0.32 10.08 -1.53
CA HIS A 130 -0.31 8.84 -1.98
C HIS A 130 0.59 7.58 -1.91
N ALA A 131 1.70 7.63 -1.15
CA ALA A 131 2.70 6.56 -1.07
C ALA A 131 2.58 5.70 0.20
N GLY A 132 1.36 5.34 0.61
CA GLY A 132 1.13 4.55 1.82
C GLY A 132 1.47 3.05 1.73
N ALA A 133 1.62 2.52 0.52
CA ALA A 133 1.82 1.08 0.29
C ALA A 133 3.17 0.55 0.80
N PRO A 134 4.34 1.21 0.60
CA PRO A 134 5.62 0.68 1.06
C PRO A 134 5.71 0.51 2.59
N PRO A 135 5.31 1.49 3.44
CA PRO A 135 5.27 1.29 4.89
C PRO A 135 4.27 0.19 5.31
N TYR A 136 3.11 0.10 4.66
CA TYR A 136 2.15 -0.99 4.88
C TYR A 136 2.78 -2.37 4.61
N GLN A 137 3.50 -2.48 3.49
CA GLN A 137 4.18 -3.71 3.07
C GLN A 137 5.23 -4.15 4.08
N MET A 138 5.99 -3.22 4.67
CA MET A 138 6.99 -3.50 5.72
C MET A 138 6.40 -4.26 6.91
N TYR A 139 5.11 -4.03 7.21
CA TYR A 139 4.42 -4.71 8.28
C TYR A 139 3.75 -6.02 7.86
N VAL A 140 3.09 -6.05 6.70
CA VAL A 140 2.23 -7.18 6.33
C VAL A 140 2.96 -8.27 5.54
N LEU A 141 3.89 -7.93 4.65
CA LEU A 141 4.60 -8.95 3.85
C LEU A 141 5.37 -9.98 4.70
N PRO A 142 6.05 -9.61 5.80
CA PRO A 142 6.71 -10.59 6.67
C PRO A 142 5.75 -11.57 7.36
N GLN A 143 4.45 -11.28 7.40
CA GLN A 143 3.43 -12.14 8.00
C GLN A 143 3.01 -13.30 7.08
N LYS A 144 3.36 -13.23 5.79
CA LYS A 144 3.11 -14.29 4.81
C LYS A 144 1.65 -14.75 4.74
N LEU A 145 0.73 -13.79 4.79
CA LEU A 145 -0.69 -14.05 4.61
C LEU A 145 -0.93 -14.78 3.28
N ASP A 146 -2.02 -15.57 3.23
CA ASP A 146 -2.50 -16.10 1.95
C ASP A 146 -2.73 -14.94 0.96
N LYS A 147 -2.51 -15.18 -0.33
CA LYS A 147 -2.59 -14.14 -1.36
C LYS A 147 -3.96 -13.45 -1.38
N LEU A 148 -5.05 -14.20 -1.17
CA LEU A 148 -6.41 -13.64 -1.16
C LEU A 148 -6.60 -12.76 0.09
N ILE A 149 -6.15 -13.24 1.25
CA ILE A 149 -6.20 -12.49 2.52
C ILE A 149 -5.36 -11.21 2.44
N TYR A 150 -4.16 -11.28 1.85
CA TYR A 150 -3.31 -10.11 1.63
C TYR A 150 -4.01 -9.08 0.73
N ALA A 151 -4.56 -9.53 -0.40
CA ALA A 151 -5.29 -8.66 -1.33
C ALA A 151 -6.49 -8.00 -0.64
N GLY A 152 -7.37 -8.77 0.01
CA GLY A 152 -8.54 -8.23 0.70
C GLY A 152 -8.19 -7.30 1.86
N THR A 153 -7.18 -7.63 2.67
CA THR A 153 -6.71 -6.76 3.75
C THR A 153 -6.16 -5.43 3.21
N THR A 154 -5.39 -5.47 2.12
CA THR A 154 -4.87 -4.28 1.44
C THR A 154 -6.01 -3.42 0.90
N THR A 155 -6.93 -4.02 0.16
CA THR A 155 -8.07 -3.34 -0.46
C THR A 155 -8.95 -2.66 0.59
N ILE A 156 -9.34 -3.36 1.66
CA ILE A 156 -10.19 -2.80 2.72
C ILE A 156 -9.47 -1.65 3.42
N LEU A 157 -8.20 -1.83 3.81
CA LEU A 157 -7.43 -0.79 4.50
C LEU A 157 -7.33 0.48 3.65
N PHE A 158 -6.90 0.37 2.38
CA PHE A 158 -6.72 1.55 1.54
C PHE A 158 -8.04 2.20 1.12
N THR A 159 -9.14 1.43 1.06
CA THR A 159 -10.49 1.99 0.92
C THR A 159 -10.86 2.85 2.12
N VAL A 160 -10.64 2.34 3.34
CA VAL A 160 -10.87 3.10 4.58
C VAL A 160 -9.97 4.34 4.64
N VAL A 161 -8.68 4.20 4.37
CA VAL A 161 -7.72 5.31 4.33
C VAL A 161 -8.17 6.39 3.35
N ASN A 162 -8.60 6.02 2.14
CA ASN A 162 -9.09 6.98 1.16
C ASN A 162 -10.40 7.65 1.61
N ALA A 163 -11.33 6.90 2.23
CA ALA A 163 -12.54 7.47 2.80
C ALA A 163 -12.24 8.48 3.93
N VAL A 164 -11.29 8.17 4.81
CA VAL A 164 -10.86 9.06 5.90
C VAL A 164 -10.27 10.36 5.36
N LYS A 165 -9.53 10.32 4.24
CA LYS A 165 -9.00 11.55 3.60
C LYS A 165 -10.09 12.49 3.10
N LEU A 166 -11.27 11.98 2.73
CA LEU A 166 -12.35 12.82 2.21
C LEU A 166 -12.93 13.75 3.28
N VAL A 167 -12.87 13.36 4.57
CA VAL A 167 -13.39 14.17 5.68
C VAL A 167 -12.67 15.52 5.82
N PRO A 168 -11.32 15.58 5.93
CA PRO A 168 -10.59 16.84 6.04
C PRO A 168 -10.47 17.64 4.73
N VAL A 169 -10.71 17.04 3.56
CA VAL A 169 -10.58 17.74 2.25
C VAL A 169 -11.87 18.49 1.88
N THR A 170 -13.02 18.11 2.45
CA THR A 170 -14.31 18.78 2.21
C THR A 170 -14.72 19.74 3.34
N SER A 171 -13.82 20.04 4.28
CA SER A 171 -14.08 20.90 5.46
C SER A 171 -13.33 22.22 5.40
#